data_AF-A0A956EST7-F1
#
_entry.id   AF-A0A956EST7-F1
#
_cell.length_a   1.000
_cell.length_b   1.000
_cell.length_c   1.000
_cell.angle_alpha   90.00
_cell.angle_beta   90.00
_cell.angle_gamma   90.00
#
_symmetry.space_group_name_H-M   'P 1'
#
loop_
_entity.id
_entity.type
_entity.pdbx_description
1 polymer ?
#
loop_
_entity_poly.entity_id
_entity_poly.type
_entity_poly.pdbx_seq_one_letter_code
_entity_poly.pdbx_strand_id
1 'polypeptide(L)'
;MSWFKRVSLTLLAAAVAGALAAFADARYAQVGEQLPPLSSAWLVHWGLIAPLALALGLATAVGVAWLHPEQLPNPVAWVKQRLSGDDSGRLGWTIGLGALGVFVWTVISSRIALRGLVSGLEPRASGAAVALGCLALAWLIGVLVVAGGERLGRLEATAGKGWLPATAGLGLAIGGFAYAISSGNTGGTGGLLGVFGVFKREELDLRGPGLLLLVGALAYLLPHVLRRIPAAAALGIALLTLGLTWRASGAALDPRPLKLSIERNAPLGKLMLGRLRKLSDADKDGVSARFGGGDCNDHDPAIFPGADDVPGNGIDEDCSGKDAVEVVLDEPKVEAPKDAKAFIASKLPEKPNVLLITIDTLRWDLGYAGNPRKLSANLDKLAQRSAVFENAYSMASYTGKSVGPLLIGKYPSETHRGWSHFNRFTKEDTFVAERASKAGIRTINVQGHWYFKADTGVGRGFDV
;
A
#
# COMPACT_ATOMS: atom_id res chain seq x y z
N MET A 1 -35.99 -20.91 18.26
CA MET A 1 -36.11 -19.74 17.35
C MET A 1 -35.97 -20.21 15.91
N SER A 2 -36.78 -19.72 14.97
CA SER A 2 -36.75 -20.24 13.58
C SER A 2 -35.41 -19.96 12.88
N TRP A 3 -35.06 -20.81 11.91
CA TRP A 3 -33.89 -20.64 11.05
C TRP A 3 -33.89 -19.28 10.37
N PHE A 4 -35.03 -18.92 9.75
CA PHE A 4 -35.22 -17.63 9.09
C PHE A 4 -34.95 -16.44 10.02
N LYS A 5 -35.41 -16.48 11.27
CA LYS A 5 -35.16 -15.41 12.24
C LYS A 5 -33.68 -15.29 12.60
N ARG A 6 -32.97 -16.43 12.75
CA ARG A 6 -31.52 -16.42 13.04
C ARG A 6 -30.73 -15.78 11.90
N VAL A 7 -30.95 -16.23 10.66
CA VAL A 7 -30.29 -15.67 9.47
C VAL A 7 -30.57 -14.17 9.33
N SER A 8 -31.84 -13.76 9.48
CA SER A 8 -32.24 -12.35 9.36
C SER A 8 -31.54 -11.45 10.39
N LEU A 9 -31.41 -11.92 11.64
CA LEU A 9 -30.71 -11.17 12.70
C LEU A 9 -29.19 -11.14 12.47
N THR A 10 -28.59 -12.21 11.95
CA THR A 10 -27.16 -12.23 11.60
C THR A 10 -26.85 -11.31 10.43
N LEU A 11 -27.70 -11.27 9.40
CA LEU A 11 -27.56 -10.33 8.28
C LEU A 11 -27.71 -8.88 8.75
N LEU A 12 -28.69 -8.59 9.63
CA LEU A 12 -28.83 -7.25 10.22
C LEU A 12 -27.58 -6.89 11.04
N ALA A 13 -27.08 -7.80 11.86
CA ALA A 13 -25.86 -7.58 12.64
C ALA A 13 -24.66 -7.29 11.75
N ALA A 14 -24.50 -8.05 10.66
CA ALA A 14 -23.44 -7.84 9.68
C ALA A 14 -23.60 -6.50 8.93
N ALA A 15 -24.83 -6.10 8.58
CA ALA A 15 -25.11 -4.80 7.96
C ALA A 15 -24.75 -3.62 8.87
N VAL A 16 -25.10 -3.70 10.16
CA VAL A 16 -24.72 -2.70 11.18
C VAL A 16 -23.20 -2.66 11.37
N ALA A 17 -22.56 -3.83 11.43
CA ALA A 17 -21.11 -3.91 11.55
C ALA A 17 -20.39 -3.39 10.29
N GLY A 18 -20.95 -3.64 9.12
CA GLY A 18 -20.50 -3.09 7.84
C GLY A 18 -20.57 -1.57 7.82
N ALA A 19 -21.59 -0.97 8.44
CA ALA A 19 -21.68 0.49 8.60
C ALA A 19 -20.54 1.05 9.47
N LEU A 20 -20.21 0.38 10.57
CA LEU A 20 -19.08 0.75 11.45
C LEU A 20 -17.73 0.57 10.72
N ALA A 21 -17.57 -0.54 10.00
CA ALA A 21 -16.40 -0.80 9.20
C ALA A 21 -16.24 0.28 8.11
N ALA A 22 -17.32 0.64 7.43
CA ALA A 22 -17.34 1.71 6.45
C ALA A 22 -17.02 3.09 7.04
N PHE A 23 -17.39 3.34 8.30
CA PHE A 23 -17.01 4.59 8.96
C PHE A 23 -15.50 4.67 9.19
N ALA A 24 -14.90 3.58 9.66
CA ALA A 24 -13.44 3.49 9.80
C ALA A 24 -12.74 3.57 8.44
N ASP A 25 -13.27 2.87 7.43
CA ASP A 25 -12.77 2.87 6.06
C ASP A 25 -12.81 4.27 5.42
N ALA A 26 -13.91 5.00 5.59
CA ALA A 26 -14.05 6.40 5.17
C ALA A 26 -13.12 7.34 5.93
N ARG A 27 -12.90 7.11 7.24
CA ARG A 27 -11.92 7.87 8.02
C ARG A 27 -10.51 7.66 7.51
N TYR A 28 -10.13 6.43 7.14
CA TYR A 28 -8.82 6.17 6.54
C TYR A 28 -8.69 6.85 5.16
N ALA A 29 -9.77 6.95 4.40
CA ALA A 29 -9.82 7.62 3.11
C ALA A 29 -10.04 9.15 3.17
N GLN A 30 -10.10 9.76 4.35
CA GLN A 30 -10.22 11.21 4.49
C GLN A 30 -8.83 11.87 4.53
N VAL A 31 -8.05 11.64 3.48
CA VAL A 31 -6.69 12.15 3.31
C VAL A 31 -6.56 12.79 1.92
N GLY A 32 -6.53 14.12 1.87
CA GLY A 32 -6.43 14.90 0.63
C GLY A 32 -7.20 16.22 0.69
N GLU A 33 -7.07 17.02 -0.36
CA GLU A 33 -7.82 18.26 -0.53
C GLU A 33 -9.10 18.02 -1.34
N GLN A 34 -10.12 18.86 -1.14
CA GLN A 34 -11.38 18.84 -1.89
C GLN A 34 -12.20 17.52 -1.76
N LEU A 35 -12.04 16.81 -0.63
CA LEU A 35 -12.86 15.65 -0.33
C LEU A 35 -14.25 16.07 0.17
N PRO A 36 -15.29 15.28 -0.15
CA PRO A 36 -16.62 15.53 0.38
C PRO A 36 -16.66 15.33 1.91
N PRO A 37 -17.67 15.86 2.61
CA PRO A 37 -17.85 15.65 4.05
C PRO A 37 -17.80 14.17 4.42
N LEU A 38 -17.28 13.88 5.62
CA LEU A 38 -17.14 12.51 6.12
C LEU A 38 -18.46 11.73 6.08
N SER A 39 -19.60 12.38 6.33
CA SER A 39 -20.93 11.75 6.27
C SER A 39 -21.28 11.25 4.87
N SER A 40 -21.03 12.05 3.83
CA SER A 40 -21.24 11.65 2.44
C SER A 40 -20.26 10.56 2.00
N ALA A 41 -18.97 10.69 2.37
CA ALA A 41 -17.99 9.65 2.09
C ALA A 41 -18.39 8.33 2.77
N TRP A 42 -18.80 8.39 4.04
CA TRP A 42 -19.25 7.22 4.79
C TRP A 42 -20.38 6.45 4.11
N LEU A 43 -21.38 7.14 3.54
CA LEU A 43 -22.47 6.49 2.81
C LEU A 43 -21.96 5.74 1.56
N VAL A 44 -20.99 6.31 0.83
CA VAL A 44 -20.37 5.65 -0.33
C VAL A 44 -19.61 4.40 0.11
N HIS A 45 -18.77 4.52 1.14
CA HIS A 45 -18.04 3.37 1.69
C HIS A 45 -18.98 2.28 2.22
N TRP A 46 -20.10 2.66 2.85
CA TRP A 46 -21.09 1.70 3.30
C TRP A 46 -21.73 0.97 2.12
N GLY A 47 -22.06 1.69 1.04
CA GLY A 47 -22.51 1.09 -0.21
C GLY A 47 -21.50 0.11 -0.80
N LEU A 48 -20.20 0.44 -0.80
CA LEU A 48 -19.14 -0.45 -1.30
C LEU A 48 -18.97 -1.71 -0.43
N ILE A 49 -19.05 -1.57 0.89
CA ILE A 49 -18.80 -2.67 1.84
C ILE A 49 -20.03 -3.54 2.08
N ALA A 50 -21.24 -3.02 1.89
CA ALA A 50 -22.50 -3.73 2.18
C ALA A 50 -22.59 -5.15 1.57
N PRO A 51 -22.26 -5.39 0.29
CA PRO A 51 -22.32 -6.74 -0.29
C PRO A 51 -21.39 -7.73 0.42
N LEU A 52 -20.17 -7.30 0.76
CA LEU A 52 -19.19 -8.10 1.49
C LEU A 52 -19.65 -8.40 2.91
N ALA A 53 -20.19 -7.39 3.60
CA ALA A 53 -20.70 -7.55 4.95
C ALA A 53 -21.87 -8.54 4.99
N LEU A 54 -22.81 -8.46 4.05
CA LEU A 54 -23.93 -9.39 3.96
C LEU A 54 -23.48 -10.81 3.59
N ALA A 55 -22.52 -10.97 2.67
CA ALA A 55 -21.95 -12.28 2.33
C ALA A 55 -21.25 -12.92 3.55
N LEU A 56 -20.46 -12.14 4.29
CA LEU A 56 -19.82 -12.60 5.53
C LEU A 56 -20.86 -12.90 6.62
N GLY A 57 -21.93 -12.12 6.70
CA GLY A 57 -23.07 -12.37 7.57
C GLY A 57 -23.76 -13.69 7.26
N LEU A 58 -24.00 -13.99 5.98
CA LEU A 58 -24.59 -15.27 5.56
C LEU A 58 -23.68 -16.45 5.93
N ALA A 59 -22.38 -16.35 5.64
CA ALA A 59 -21.39 -17.37 6.03
C ALA A 59 -21.35 -17.56 7.55
N THR A 60 -21.41 -16.47 8.32
CA THR A 60 -21.48 -16.51 9.78
C THR A 60 -22.78 -17.16 10.26
N ALA A 61 -23.91 -16.89 9.61
CA ALA A 61 -25.19 -17.51 9.96
C ALA A 61 -25.16 -19.02 9.78
N VAL A 62 -24.56 -19.51 8.68
CA VAL A 62 -24.33 -20.94 8.44
C VAL A 62 -23.42 -21.54 9.52
N GLY A 63 -22.29 -20.88 9.83
CA GLY A 63 -21.39 -21.32 10.88
C GLY A 63 -22.04 -21.37 12.27
N VAL A 64 -22.86 -20.37 12.61
CA VAL A 64 -23.64 -20.34 13.86
C VAL A 64 -24.67 -21.46 13.88
N ALA A 65 -25.33 -21.76 12.75
CA ALA A 65 -26.27 -22.88 12.65
C ALA A 65 -25.61 -24.21 13.00
N TRP A 66 -24.39 -24.40 12.49
CA TRP A 66 -23.64 -25.62 12.65
C TRP A 66 -23.07 -25.78 14.06
N LEU A 67 -22.52 -24.70 14.64
CA LEU A 67 -21.93 -24.70 15.98
C LEU A 67 -22.99 -24.63 17.10
N HIS A 68 -24.11 -23.95 16.86
CA HIS A 68 -25.16 -23.68 17.85
C HIS A 68 -26.56 -23.98 17.29
N PRO A 69 -26.89 -25.27 17.07
CA PRO A 69 -28.13 -25.66 16.38
C PRO A 69 -29.41 -25.25 17.12
N GLU A 70 -29.37 -25.12 18.45
CA GLU A 70 -30.57 -24.87 19.26
C GLU A 70 -30.80 -23.39 19.60
N GLN A 71 -29.74 -22.61 19.80
CA GLN A 71 -29.83 -21.25 20.32
C GLN A 71 -28.78 -20.32 19.71
N LEU A 72 -29.05 -19.00 19.72
CA LEU A 72 -28.02 -18.03 19.35
C LEU A 72 -26.92 -17.98 20.40
N PRO A 73 -25.66 -17.75 20.01
CA PRO A 73 -24.57 -17.50 20.94
C PRO A 73 -24.95 -16.38 21.90
N ASN A 74 -24.89 -16.65 23.21
CA ASN A 74 -25.07 -15.62 24.22
C ASN A 74 -23.70 -15.31 24.84
N PRO A 75 -22.99 -14.27 24.36
CA PRO A 75 -21.66 -13.95 24.89
C PRO A 75 -21.70 -13.63 26.36
N VAL A 76 -22.75 -12.96 26.85
CA VAL A 76 -22.87 -12.59 28.25
C VAL A 76 -23.02 -13.83 29.12
N ALA A 77 -23.85 -14.79 28.73
CA ALA A 77 -24.00 -16.04 29.46
C ALA A 77 -22.73 -16.89 29.38
N TRP A 78 -22.09 -16.99 28.19
CA TRP A 78 -20.84 -17.73 28.01
C TRP A 78 -19.72 -17.17 28.88
N VAL A 79 -19.51 -15.85 28.85
CA VAL A 79 -18.53 -15.16 29.69
C VAL A 79 -18.87 -15.36 31.16
N LYS A 80 -20.13 -15.14 31.58
CA LYS A 80 -20.55 -15.35 32.98
C LYS A 80 -20.34 -16.78 33.46
N GLN A 81 -20.68 -17.78 32.64
CA GLN A 81 -20.51 -19.20 32.97
C GLN A 81 -19.03 -19.59 33.12
N ARG A 82 -18.15 -19.02 32.28
CA ARG A 82 -16.70 -19.27 32.35
C ARG A 82 -16.05 -18.53 33.52
N LEU A 83 -16.62 -17.40 33.93
CA LEU A 83 -16.12 -16.55 35.01
C LEU A 83 -16.80 -16.81 36.36
N SER A 84 -17.81 -17.68 36.46
CA SER A 84 -18.47 -18.03 37.72
C SER A 84 -17.86 -19.25 38.41
N GLY A 85 -16.79 -19.83 37.88
CA GLY A 85 -16.04 -20.90 38.53
C GLY A 85 -15.04 -20.37 39.57
N ASP A 86 -14.69 -21.20 40.55
CA ASP A 86 -13.71 -20.87 41.61
C ASP A 86 -12.33 -20.43 41.05
N ASP A 87 -11.97 -20.86 39.85
CA ASP A 87 -10.69 -20.55 39.18
C ASP A 87 -10.74 -19.30 38.26
N SER A 88 -11.85 -18.55 38.27
CA SER A 88 -12.08 -17.44 37.33
C SER A 88 -11.06 -16.30 37.42
N GLY A 89 -10.64 -15.90 38.62
CA GLY A 89 -9.62 -14.86 38.82
C GLY A 89 -8.25 -15.28 38.30
N ARG A 90 -7.83 -16.52 38.60
CA ARG A 90 -6.57 -17.10 38.10
C ARG A 90 -6.56 -17.12 36.58
N LEU A 91 -7.63 -17.64 35.96
CA LEU A 91 -7.75 -17.68 34.51
C LEU A 91 -7.75 -16.28 33.88
N GLY A 92 -8.45 -15.32 34.50
CA GLY A 92 -8.51 -13.93 34.05
C GLY A 92 -7.13 -13.25 34.03
N TRP A 93 -6.36 -13.37 35.11
CA TRP A 93 -5.00 -12.85 35.17
C TRP A 93 -4.04 -13.57 34.24
N THR A 94 -4.11 -14.90 34.11
CA THR A 94 -3.26 -15.64 33.17
C THR A 94 -3.51 -15.20 31.73
N ILE A 95 -4.77 -14.98 31.32
CA ILE A 95 -5.10 -14.48 29.98
C ILE A 95 -4.59 -13.04 29.79
N GLY A 96 -4.85 -12.14 30.76
CA GLY A 96 -4.45 -10.74 30.68
C GLY A 96 -2.93 -10.56 30.64
N LEU A 97 -2.20 -11.23 31.54
CA LEU A 97 -0.74 -11.26 31.55
C LEU A 97 -0.18 -11.97 30.32
N GLY A 98 -0.84 -13.02 29.83
CA GLY A 98 -0.45 -13.73 28.62
C GLY A 98 -0.48 -12.83 27.39
N ALA A 99 -1.54 -12.05 27.22
CA ALA A 99 -1.64 -11.08 26.12
C ALA A 99 -0.51 -10.04 26.19
N LEU A 100 -0.24 -9.47 27.38
CA LEU A 100 0.86 -8.54 27.58
C LEU A 100 2.23 -9.21 27.38
N GLY A 101 2.38 -10.46 27.83
CA GLY A 101 3.59 -11.26 27.68
C GLY A 101 3.90 -11.51 26.21
N VAL A 102 2.92 -11.86 25.38
CA VAL A 102 3.08 -12.01 23.93
C VAL A 102 3.52 -10.70 23.28
N PHE A 103 2.95 -9.56 23.70
CA PHE A 103 3.39 -8.24 23.22
C PHE A 103 4.87 -7.99 23.56
N VAL A 104 5.25 -8.15 24.83
CA VAL A 104 6.64 -7.97 25.30
C VAL A 104 7.59 -8.94 24.59
N TRP A 105 7.19 -10.20 24.44
CA TRP A 105 7.93 -11.22 23.71
C TRP A 105 8.21 -10.78 22.27
N THR A 106 7.18 -10.33 21.55
CA THR A 106 7.30 -9.89 20.16
C THR A 106 8.26 -8.71 20.04
N VAL A 107 8.14 -7.72 20.95
CA VAL A 107 9.04 -6.56 20.99
C VAL A 107 10.49 -6.99 21.18
N ILE A 108 10.80 -7.79 22.19
CA ILE A 108 12.19 -8.16 22.50
C ILE A 108 12.75 -9.12 21.45
N SER A 109 11.97 -10.11 21.01
CA SER A 109 12.34 -11.06 19.95
C SER A 109 12.72 -10.35 18.65
N SER A 110 12.00 -9.29 18.28
CA SER A 110 12.35 -8.47 17.12
C SER A 110 13.74 -7.82 17.23
N ARG A 111 14.17 -7.47 18.44
CA ARG A 111 15.49 -6.85 18.70
C ARG A 111 16.59 -7.88 18.71
N ILE A 112 16.32 -9.06 19.26
CA ILE A 112 17.21 -10.22 19.17
C ILE A 112 17.43 -10.55 17.69
N ALA A 113 16.36 -10.63 16.90
CA ALA A 113 16.40 -10.87 15.46
C ALA A 113 17.22 -9.79 14.73
N LEU A 114 16.94 -8.50 14.96
CA LEU A 114 17.66 -7.41 14.32
C LEU A 114 19.17 -7.45 14.63
N ARG A 115 19.53 -7.66 15.90
CA ARG A 115 20.94 -7.76 16.32
C ARG A 115 21.62 -9.00 15.75
N GLY A 116 20.92 -10.13 15.69
CA GLY A 116 21.44 -11.36 15.11
C GLY A 116 21.64 -11.27 13.61
N LEU A 117 20.68 -10.70 12.87
CA LEU A 117 20.74 -10.57 11.42
C LEU A 117 21.77 -9.55 10.92
N VAL A 118 22.08 -8.54 11.73
CA VAL A 118 23.14 -7.55 11.44
C VAL A 118 24.48 -7.95 12.08
N SER A 119 24.52 -9.06 12.83
CA SER A 119 25.79 -9.58 13.34
C SER A 119 26.63 -10.08 12.18
N GLY A 120 27.94 -9.80 12.19
CA GLY A 120 28.88 -10.33 11.20
C GLY A 120 29.10 -11.86 11.30
N LEU A 121 28.22 -12.58 11.99
CA LEU A 121 28.24 -14.03 12.12
C LEU A 121 27.72 -14.69 10.84
N GLU A 122 28.09 -15.96 10.64
CA GLU A 122 27.54 -16.76 9.56
C GLU A 122 26.00 -16.86 9.65
N PRO A 123 25.26 -16.81 8.52
CA PRO A 123 23.80 -16.78 8.53
C PRO A 123 23.13 -17.90 9.33
N ARG A 124 23.70 -19.11 9.32
CA ARG A 124 23.20 -20.26 10.08
C ARG A 124 23.35 -20.05 11.58
N ALA A 125 24.49 -19.53 12.02
CA ALA A 125 24.76 -19.24 13.43
C ALA A 125 23.86 -18.08 13.91
N SER A 126 23.70 -17.03 13.11
CA SER A 126 22.76 -15.94 13.38
C SER A 126 21.33 -16.44 13.51
N GLY A 127 20.88 -17.29 12.59
CA GLY A 127 19.55 -17.90 12.64
C GLY A 127 19.33 -18.74 13.90
N ALA A 128 20.30 -19.58 14.26
CA ALA A 128 20.23 -20.42 15.46
C ALA A 128 20.19 -19.58 16.75
N ALA A 129 21.05 -18.55 16.85
CA ALA A 129 21.08 -17.65 18.01
C ALA A 129 19.75 -16.88 18.17
N VAL A 130 19.17 -16.40 17.07
CA VAL A 130 17.87 -15.74 17.09
C VAL A 130 16.77 -16.70 17.54
N ALA A 131 16.72 -17.91 16.98
CA ALA A 131 15.71 -18.91 17.33
C ALA A 131 15.80 -19.30 18.82
N LEU A 132 16.99 -19.65 19.31
CA LEU A 132 17.22 -20.01 20.70
C LEU A 132 16.88 -18.86 21.65
N GLY A 133 17.28 -17.62 21.32
CA GLY A 133 16.95 -16.44 22.12
C GLY A 133 15.44 -16.17 22.20
N CYS A 134 14.72 -16.28 21.08
CA CYS A 134 13.27 -16.10 21.05
C CYS A 134 12.54 -17.21 21.84
N LEU A 135 12.99 -18.46 21.73
CA LEU A 135 12.40 -19.60 22.46
C LEU A 135 12.65 -19.50 23.98
N ALA A 136 13.88 -19.18 24.39
CA ALA A 136 14.21 -18.99 25.81
C ALA A 136 13.38 -17.85 26.43
N LEU A 137 13.21 -16.75 25.68
CA LEU A 137 12.36 -15.64 26.10
C LEU A 137 10.88 -16.03 26.18
N ALA A 138 10.36 -16.79 25.22
CA ALA A 138 8.99 -17.27 25.23
C ALA A 138 8.72 -18.13 26.47
N TRP A 139 9.65 -19.04 26.78
CA TRP A 139 9.57 -19.90 27.96
C TRP A 139 9.56 -19.09 29.25
N LEU A 140 10.51 -18.15 29.40
CA LEU A 140 10.59 -17.29 30.59
C LEU A 140 9.30 -16.48 30.80
N ILE A 141 8.80 -15.84 29.74
CA ILE A 141 7.55 -15.07 29.80
C ILE A 141 6.37 -15.98 30.14
N GLY A 142 6.29 -17.17 29.56
CA GLY A 142 5.25 -18.15 29.87
C GLY A 142 5.23 -18.55 31.35
N VAL A 143 6.39 -18.83 31.93
CA VAL A 143 6.52 -19.14 33.36
C VAL A 143 6.05 -17.96 34.23
N LEU A 144 6.47 -16.74 33.90
CA LEU A 144 6.07 -15.53 34.63
C LEU A 144 4.55 -15.25 34.53
N VAL A 145 3.96 -15.50 33.36
CA VAL A 145 2.51 -15.35 33.13
C VAL A 145 1.72 -16.35 33.98
N VAL A 146 2.13 -17.61 34.02
CA VAL A 146 1.46 -18.64 34.83
C VAL A 146 1.61 -18.34 36.32
N ALA A 147 2.84 -18.10 36.80
CA ALA A 147 3.10 -17.80 38.21
C ALA A 147 2.42 -16.50 38.66
N GLY A 148 2.44 -15.46 37.82
CA GLY A 148 1.74 -14.21 38.06
C GLY A 148 0.22 -14.38 38.10
N GLY A 149 -0.33 -15.16 37.16
CA GLY A 149 -1.75 -15.49 37.11
C GLY A 149 -2.24 -16.23 38.35
N GLU A 150 -1.46 -17.21 38.85
CA GLU A 150 -1.77 -17.89 40.10
C GLU A 150 -1.72 -16.95 41.30
N ARG A 151 -0.66 -16.14 41.44
CA ARG A 151 -0.48 -15.26 42.60
C ARG A 151 -1.54 -14.17 42.64
N LEU A 152 -1.80 -13.51 41.53
CA LEU A 152 -2.79 -12.43 41.44
C LEU A 152 -4.23 -12.98 41.49
N GLY A 153 -4.49 -14.16 40.91
CA GLY A 153 -5.78 -14.84 41.04
C GLY A 153 -6.13 -15.18 42.50
N ARG A 154 -5.17 -15.65 43.31
CA ARG A 154 -5.37 -15.89 44.75
C ARG A 154 -5.64 -14.59 45.51
N LEU A 155 -4.98 -13.49 45.14
CA LEU A 155 -5.19 -12.18 45.74
C LEU A 155 -6.53 -11.55 45.34
N GLU A 156 -7.07 -11.87 44.17
CA GLU A 156 -8.36 -11.36 43.70
C GLU A 156 -9.56 -12.16 44.21
N ALA A 157 -9.36 -13.45 44.52
CA ALA A 157 -10.36 -14.28 45.17
C ALA A 157 -10.90 -13.67 46.48
N THR A 158 -10.12 -12.78 47.12
CA THR A 158 -10.55 -12.02 48.31
C THR A 158 -11.27 -10.69 47.99
N ALA A 159 -11.23 -10.21 46.73
CA ALA A 159 -11.73 -8.91 46.29
C ALA A 159 -12.94 -8.97 45.32
N GLY A 160 -13.29 -10.16 44.80
CA GLY A 160 -14.61 -10.44 44.21
C GLY A 160 -14.87 -9.98 42.76
N LYS A 161 -13.84 -9.70 41.94
CA LYS A 161 -14.04 -9.14 40.57
C LYS A 161 -13.15 -9.72 39.44
N GLY A 162 -13.10 -11.04 39.26
CA GLY A 162 -12.20 -11.78 38.33
C GLY A 162 -12.16 -11.46 36.82
N TRP A 163 -12.88 -10.46 36.29
CA TRP A 163 -12.97 -10.18 34.85
C TRP A 163 -12.20 -8.93 34.38
N LEU A 164 -11.98 -7.97 35.27
CA LEU A 164 -11.23 -6.75 34.98
C LEU A 164 -9.80 -7.05 34.47
N PRO A 165 -9.03 -8.00 35.03
CA PRO A 165 -7.65 -8.22 34.64
C PRO A 165 -7.48 -8.73 33.21
N ALA A 166 -8.35 -9.63 32.77
CA ALA A 166 -8.34 -10.15 31.40
C ALA A 166 -8.58 -9.02 30.39
N THR A 167 -9.58 -8.17 30.67
CA THR A 167 -9.91 -7.04 29.80
C THR A 167 -8.84 -5.95 29.82
N ALA A 168 -8.24 -5.68 30.98
CA ALA A 168 -7.16 -4.70 31.12
C ALA A 168 -5.88 -5.15 30.42
N GLY A 169 -5.46 -6.41 30.61
CA GLY A 169 -4.27 -6.96 29.96
C GLY A 169 -4.40 -7.03 28.44
N LEU A 170 -5.57 -7.44 27.94
CA LEU A 170 -5.87 -7.42 26.51
C LEU A 170 -5.89 -5.98 25.96
N GLY A 171 -6.51 -5.05 26.69
CA GLY A 171 -6.55 -3.62 26.33
C GLY A 171 -5.16 -3.00 26.26
N LEU A 172 -4.28 -3.29 27.23
CA LEU A 172 -2.89 -2.84 27.24
C LEU A 172 -2.08 -3.45 26.10
N ALA A 173 -2.26 -4.74 25.81
CA ALA A 173 -1.57 -5.40 24.69
C ALA A 173 -1.99 -4.79 23.34
N ILE A 174 -3.30 -4.59 23.13
CA ILE A 174 -3.83 -3.96 21.91
C ILE A 174 -3.36 -2.51 21.80
N GLY A 175 -3.49 -1.72 22.89
CA GLY A 175 -3.06 -0.32 22.92
C GLY A 175 -1.55 -0.18 22.71
N GLY A 176 -0.75 -1.05 23.32
CA GLY A 176 0.69 -1.13 23.14
C GLY A 176 1.08 -1.46 21.71
N PHE A 177 0.41 -2.43 21.09
CA PHE A 177 0.65 -2.79 19.69
C PHE A 177 0.24 -1.66 18.73
N ALA A 178 -0.91 -1.03 18.95
CA ALA A 178 -1.37 0.12 18.18
C ALA A 178 -0.40 1.31 18.30
N TYR A 179 0.05 1.61 19.52
CA TYR A 179 1.06 2.64 19.77
C TYR A 179 2.39 2.29 19.08
N ALA A 180 2.85 1.04 19.19
CA ALA A 180 4.07 0.57 18.55
C ALA A 180 4.04 0.76 17.03
N ILE A 181 2.94 0.37 16.37
CA ILE A 181 2.74 0.64 14.93
C ILE A 181 2.76 2.14 14.67
N SER A 182 1.99 2.93 15.43
CA SER A 182 1.85 4.37 15.19
C SER A 182 3.17 5.14 15.32
N SER A 183 4.04 4.72 16.24
CA SER A 183 5.32 5.37 16.53
C SER A 183 6.46 4.95 15.59
N GLY A 184 6.36 3.80 14.91
CA GLY A 184 7.39 3.31 14.01
C GLY A 184 7.33 3.88 12.59
N ASN A 185 8.40 3.70 11.82
CA ASN A 185 8.45 4.03 10.40
C ASN A 185 8.40 2.77 9.51
N THR A 186 8.11 2.94 8.22
CA THR A 186 8.04 1.82 7.26
C THR A 186 9.37 1.08 7.10
N GLY A 187 10.50 1.71 7.42
CA GLY A 187 11.81 1.07 7.44
C GLY A 187 12.03 0.12 8.63
N GLY A 188 11.14 0.12 9.63
CA GLY A 188 11.30 -0.66 10.86
C GLY A 188 12.39 -0.12 11.79
N THR A 189 12.90 1.09 11.54
CA THR A 189 13.97 1.71 12.31
C THR A 189 13.42 2.69 13.35
N GLY A 190 14.24 3.08 14.32
CA GLY A 190 13.87 4.07 15.35
C GLY A 190 13.32 3.49 16.65
N GLY A 191 14.15 3.48 17.70
CA GLY A 191 13.72 3.11 19.05
C GLY A 191 13.31 1.63 19.22
N LEU A 192 12.76 1.30 20.39
CA LEU A 192 12.38 -0.07 20.78
C LEU A 192 11.20 -0.62 19.96
N LEU A 193 10.25 0.25 19.59
CA LEU A 193 9.00 -0.12 18.92
C LEU A 193 9.03 0.11 17.40
N GLY A 194 10.11 0.69 16.86
CA GLY A 194 10.19 1.10 15.45
C GLY A 194 9.91 -0.01 14.44
N VAL A 195 10.22 -1.26 14.79
CA VAL A 195 9.99 -2.44 13.94
C VAL A 195 8.51 -2.62 13.57
N PHE A 196 7.59 -2.25 14.46
CA PHE A 196 6.15 -2.38 14.21
C PHE A 196 5.65 -1.34 13.18
N GLY A 197 6.45 -0.33 12.87
CA GLY A 197 6.18 0.58 11.75
C GLY A 197 6.18 -0.13 10.39
N VAL A 198 6.74 -1.34 10.28
CA VAL A 198 6.67 -2.16 9.06
C VAL A 198 5.22 -2.54 8.71
N PHE A 199 4.30 -2.60 9.68
CA PHE A 199 2.86 -2.81 9.42
C PHE A 199 2.18 -1.59 8.75
N LYS A 200 2.89 -0.46 8.59
CA LYS A 200 2.43 0.67 7.76
C LYS A 200 2.73 0.46 6.27
N ARG A 201 3.51 -0.56 5.90
CA ARG A 201 3.72 -0.90 4.50
C ARG A 201 2.45 -1.53 3.94
N GLU A 202 2.18 -1.26 2.67
CA GLU A 202 0.94 -1.72 2.03
C GLU A 202 0.83 -3.25 2.00
N GLU A 203 1.95 -3.97 1.91
CA GLU A 203 1.98 -5.43 1.88
C GLU A 203 1.63 -6.09 3.22
N LEU A 204 1.70 -5.31 4.32
CA LEU A 204 1.46 -5.78 5.70
C LEU A 204 0.35 -4.98 6.39
N ASP A 205 -0.49 -4.30 5.61
CA ASP A 205 -1.60 -3.52 6.13
C ASP A 205 -2.71 -4.43 6.70
N LEU A 206 -2.77 -4.51 8.03
CA LEU A 206 -3.75 -5.32 8.75
C LEU A 206 -5.11 -4.64 8.95
N ARG A 207 -5.30 -3.40 8.48
CA ARG A 207 -6.58 -2.69 8.67
C ARG A 207 -7.74 -3.43 8.02
N GLY A 208 -7.58 -3.88 6.78
CA GLY A 208 -8.61 -4.64 6.05
C GLY A 208 -9.02 -5.92 6.78
N PRO A 209 -8.08 -6.84 7.07
CA PRO A 209 -8.35 -8.02 7.88
C PRO A 209 -9.00 -7.70 9.24
N GLY A 210 -8.53 -6.66 9.94
CA GLY A 210 -9.11 -6.21 11.21
C GLY A 210 -10.57 -5.77 11.09
N LEU A 211 -10.92 -5.04 10.02
CA LEU A 211 -12.30 -4.64 9.75
C LEU A 211 -13.20 -5.85 9.39
N LEU A 212 -12.68 -6.85 8.66
CA LEU A 212 -13.43 -8.09 8.39
C LEU A 212 -13.67 -8.89 9.67
N LEU A 213 -12.66 -9.00 10.53
CA LEU A 213 -12.81 -9.65 11.84
C LEU A 213 -13.85 -8.92 12.70
N LEU A 214 -13.87 -7.58 12.69
CA LEU A 214 -14.91 -6.79 13.36
C LEU A 214 -16.30 -7.13 12.82
N VAL A 215 -16.48 -7.16 11.50
CA VAL A 215 -17.77 -7.51 10.87
C VAL A 215 -18.20 -8.93 11.25
N GLY A 216 -17.31 -9.91 11.13
CA GLY A 216 -17.61 -11.30 11.50
C GLY A 216 -17.93 -11.47 12.99
N ALA A 217 -17.15 -10.84 13.88
CA ALA A 217 -17.37 -10.90 15.32
C ALA A 217 -18.72 -10.28 15.71
N LEU A 218 -19.07 -9.11 15.16
CA LEU A 218 -20.37 -8.49 15.43
C LEU A 218 -21.52 -9.26 14.79
N ALA A 219 -21.36 -9.80 13.58
CA ALA A 219 -22.33 -10.69 12.96
C ALA A 219 -22.60 -11.94 13.82
N TYR A 220 -21.58 -12.46 14.51
CA TYR A 220 -21.70 -13.61 15.42
C TYR A 220 -22.37 -13.24 16.76
N LEU A 221 -22.00 -12.10 17.36
CA LEU A 221 -22.36 -11.75 18.74
C LEU A 221 -23.65 -10.91 18.87
N LEU A 222 -23.85 -9.96 17.96
CA LEU A 222 -24.94 -8.97 18.04
C LEU A 222 -26.35 -9.55 17.80
N PRO A 223 -26.57 -10.67 17.06
CA PRO A 223 -27.91 -11.24 16.88
C PRO A 223 -28.65 -11.55 18.19
N HIS A 224 -27.91 -11.89 19.25
CA HIS A 224 -28.51 -12.11 20.57
C HIS A 224 -29.13 -10.84 21.16
N VAL A 225 -28.46 -9.70 20.98
CA VAL A 225 -28.94 -8.38 21.43
C VAL A 225 -30.15 -7.96 20.59
N LEU A 226 -30.08 -8.20 19.29
CA LEU A 226 -31.13 -7.82 18.32
C LEU A 226 -32.34 -8.76 18.31
N ARG A 227 -32.38 -9.80 19.15
CA ARG A 227 -33.43 -10.85 19.15
C ARG A 227 -34.88 -10.37 19.26
N ARG A 228 -35.08 -9.14 19.77
CA ARG A 228 -36.39 -8.47 19.88
C ARG A 228 -36.92 -7.98 18.53
N ILE A 229 -36.05 -7.77 17.53
CA ILE A 229 -36.44 -7.29 16.21
C ILE A 229 -37.15 -8.44 15.43
N PRO A 230 -38.30 -8.17 14.78
CA PRO A 230 -38.96 -9.13 13.91
C PRO A 230 -38.07 -9.55 12.73
N ALA A 231 -38.15 -10.82 12.31
CA ALA A 231 -37.28 -11.36 11.26
C ALA A 231 -37.41 -10.59 9.92
N ALA A 232 -38.64 -10.29 9.50
CA ALA A 232 -38.88 -9.54 8.26
C ALA A 232 -38.29 -8.12 8.30
N ALA A 233 -38.41 -7.42 9.43
CA ALA A 233 -37.81 -6.11 9.61
C ALA A 233 -36.28 -6.18 9.60
N ALA A 234 -35.69 -7.18 10.27
CA ALA A 234 -34.25 -7.38 10.29
C ALA A 234 -33.69 -7.66 8.89
N LEU A 235 -34.34 -8.54 8.13
CA LEU A 235 -33.96 -8.83 6.75
C LEU A 235 -34.14 -7.60 5.85
N GLY A 236 -35.27 -6.90 5.97
CA GLY A 236 -35.55 -5.68 5.19
C GLY A 236 -34.48 -4.61 5.40
N ILE A 237 -34.13 -4.30 6.66
CA ILE A 237 -33.09 -3.33 6.98
C ILE A 237 -31.72 -3.78 6.46
N ALA A 238 -31.39 -5.06 6.59
CA ALA A 238 -30.13 -5.60 6.06
C ALA A 238 -30.05 -5.43 4.53
N LEU A 239 -31.10 -5.78 3.80
CA LEU A 239 -31.15 -5.67 2.34
C LEU A 239 -31.20 -4.22 1.84
N LEU A 240 -31.79 -3.29 2.61
CA LEU A 240 -31.78 -1.86 2.27
C LEU A 240 -30.36 -1.30 2.11
N THR A 241 -29.36 -1.90 2.76
CA THR A 241 -27.96 -1.49 2.57
C THR A 241 -27.43 -1.74 1.16
N LEU A 242 -28.01 -2.69 0.41
CA LEU A 242 -27.68 -2.86 -1.02
C LEU A 242 -28.19 -1.69 -1.88
N GLY A 243 -29.21 -0.96 -1.42
CA GLY A 243 -29.62 0.29 -2.04
C GLY A 243 -28.52 1.36 -1.97
N LEU A 244 -27.66 1.32 -0.95
CA LEU A 244 -26.47 2.17 -0.87
C LEU A 244 -25.40 1.71 -1.87
N THR A 245 -25.27 0.40 -2.13
CA THR A 245 -24.39 -0.12 -3.20
C THR A 245 -24.84 0.40 -4.56
N TRP A 246 -26.15 0.37 -4.83
CA TRP A 246 -26.71 0.95 -6.05
C TRP A 246 -26.47 2.47 -6.14
N ARG A 247 -26.66 3.21 -5.03
CA ARG A 247 -26.34 4.64 -5.00
C ARG A 247 -24.84 4.89 -5.27
N ALA A 248 -23.97 4.04 -4.74
CA ALA A 248 -22.52 4.13 -4.95
C ALA A 248 -22.09 3.75 -6.38
N SER A 249 -22.88 2.97 -7.12
CA SER A 249 -22.56 2.57 -8.50
C SER A 249 -22.73 3.70 -9.51
N GLY A 250 -23.56 4.70 -9.21
CA GLY A 250 -23.76 5.89 -10.03
C GLY A 250 -22.89 7.08 -9.60
N ALA A 251 -23.44 8.29 -9.74
CA ALA A 251 -22.72 9.57 -9.62
C ALA A 251 -22.04 9.86 -8.26
N ALA A 252 -22.30 9.04 -7.24
CA ALA A 252 -21.71 9.25 -5.92
C ALA A 252 -20.17 9.08 -5.88
N LEU A 253 -19.59 8.44 -6.90
CA LEU A 253 -18.15 8.26 -7.07
C LEU A 253 -17.54 9.15 -8.17
N ASP A 254 -18.31 10.06 -8.78
CA ASP A 254 -17.84 10.96 -9.85
C ASP A 254 -16.70 11.89 -9.43
N PRO A 255 -16.66 12.43 -8.18
CA PRO A 255 -15.53 13.26 -7.78
C PRO A 255 -14.22 12.47 -7.80
N ARG A 256 -13.35 12.77 -8.78
CA ARG A 256 -12.01 12.18 -8.92
C ARG A 256 -11.21 12.13 -7.60
N PRO A 257 -11.23 13.18 -6.73
CA PRO A 257 -10.52 13.13 -5.45
C PRO A 257 -11.03 12.01 -4.53
N LEU A 258 -12.35 11.76 -4.48
CA LEU A 258 -12.94 10.72 -3.64
C LEU A 258 -12.52 9.33 -4.14
N LYS A 259 -12.67 9.07 -5.45
CA LYS A 259 -12.26 7.79 -6.08
C LYS A 259 -10.79 7.48 -5.79
N LEU A 260 -9.90 8.42 -6.07
CA LEU A 260 -8.45 8.25 -5.84
C LEU A 260 -8.13 8.01 -4.36
N SER A 261 -8.84 8.69 -3.46
CA SER A 261 -8.61 8.48 -2.03
C SER A 261 -9.08 7.10 -1.57
N ILE A 262 -10.20 6.59 -2.10
CA ILE A 262 -10.66 5.23 -1.83
C ILE A 262 -9.63 4.21 -2.33
N GLU A 263 -9.19 4.31 -3.58
CA GLU A 263 -8.23 3.38 -4.19
C GLU A 263 -6.90 3.30 -3.43
N ARG A 264 -6.43 4.44 -2.91
CA ARG A 264 -5.15 4.53 -2.19
C ARG A 264 -5.26 4.14 -0.72
N ASN A 265 -6.28 4.65 -0.02
CA ASN A 265 -6.27 4.71 1.43
C ASN A 265 -7.30 3.82 2.12
N ALA A 266 -8.36 3.40 1.42
CA ALA A 266 -9.47 2.65 1.99
C ALA A 266 -9.18 1.14 2.02
N PRO A 267 -9.02 0.50 3.19
CA PRO A 267 -8.64 -0.92 3.25
C PRO A 267 -9.64 -1.88 2.59
N LEU A 268 -10.92 -1.76 2.92
CA LEU A 268 -11.99 -2.58 2.34
C LEU A 268 -12.61 -1.90 1.11
N GLY A 269 -12.72 -0.57 1.13
CA GLY A 269 -13.25 0.21 0.03
C GLY A 269 -12.52 -0.06 -1.28
N LYS A 270 -11.17 -0.05 -1.30
CA LYS A 270 -10.40 -0.33 -2.53
C LYS A 270 -10.62 -1.75 -3.06
N LEU A 271 -10.67 -2.74 -2.16
CA LEU A 271 -10.90 -4.13 -2.52
C LEU A 271 -12.29 -4.29 -3.14
N MET A 272 -13.31 -3.75 -2.49
CA MET A 272 -14.68 -3.86 -2.96
C MET A 272 -14.93 -3.04 -4.21
N LEU A 273 -14.34 -1.85 -4.32
CA LEU A 273 -14.41 -1.03 -5.53
C LEU A 273 -13.85 -1.78 -6.74
N GLY A 274 -12.67 -2.40 -6.62
CA GLY A 274 -12.09 -3.21 -7.70
C GLY A 274 -12.94 -4.43 -8.06
N ARG A 275 -13.51 -5.12 -7.07
CA ARG A 275 -14.41 -6.26 -7.30
C ARG A 275 -15.73 -5.85 -7.95
N LEU A 276 -16.32 -4.76 -7.50
CA LEU A 276 -17.59 -4.26 -8.01
C LEU A 276 -17.44 -3.79 -9.45
N ARG A 277 -16.36 -3.06 -9.78
CA ARG A 277 -16.05 -2.68 -11.16
C ARG A 277 -15.90 -3.88 -12.08
N LYS A 278 -15.12 -4.88 -11.66
CA LYS A 278 -14.98 -6.13 -12.43
C LYS A 278 -16.30 -6.89 -12.64
N LEU A 279 -17.26 -6.75 -11.71
CA LEU A 279 -18.59 -7.36 -11.84
C LEU A 279 -19.55 -6.53 -12.69
N SER A 280 -19.25 -5.24 -12.90
CA SER A 280 -20.06 -4.30 -13.68
C SER A 280 -19.42 -3.87 -15.00
N ASP A 281 -18.33 -4.51 -15.40
CA ASP A 281 -17.65 -4.40 -16.69
C ASP A 281 -18.37 -5.36 -17.66
N ALA A 282 -19.19 -4.81 -18.56
CA ALA A 282 -20.12 -5.58 -19.37
C ALA A 282 -19.48 -6.12 -20.67
N ASP A 283 -18.58 -5.37 -21.30
CA ASP A 283 -17.86 -5.77 -22.51
C ASP A 283 -16.48 -6.41 -22.25
N LYS A 284 -15.97 -6.33 -21.02
CA LYS A 284 -14.77 -7.01 -20.50
C LYS A 284 -13.45 -6.43 -20.99
N ASP A 285 -13.39 -5.13 -21.22
CA ASP A 285 -12.13 -4.42 -21.50
C ASP A 285 -11.27 -4.15 -20.24
N GLY A 286 -11.84 -4.39 -19.05
CA GLY A 286 -11.18 -4.19 -17.75
C GLY A 286 -11.47 -2.86 -17.08
N VAL A 287 -12.28 -2.00 -17.70
CA VAL A 287 -12.85 -0.77 -17.17
C VAL A 287 -14.36 -0.99 -16.94
N SER A 288 -15.04 -0.09 -16.24
CA SER A 288 -16.49 -0.25 -16.03
C SER A 288 -17.15 1.12 -16.03
N ALA A 289 -18.28 1.26 -16.70
CA ALA A 289 -19.06 2.51 -16.65
C ALA A 289 -19.54 2.85 -15.23
N ARG A 290 -19.69 1.85 -14.35
CA ARG A 290 -20.14 2.04 -12.96
C ARG A 290 -19.01 2.22 -11.96
N PHE A 291 -19.38 2.65 -10.75
CA PHE A 291 -18.48 2.87 -9.62
C PHE A 291 -17.30 3.78 -9.96
N GLY A 292 -17.56 4.79 -10.80
CA GLY A 292 -16.55 5.72 -11.30
C GLY A 292 -15.40 5.05 -12.05
N GLY A 293 -15.62 3.93 -12.75
CA GLY A 293 -14.58 3.33 -13.58
C GLY A 293 -14.20 4.24 -14.76
N GLY A 294 -15.18 4.97 -15.30
CA GLY A 294 -14.97 6.05 -16.28
C GLY A 294 -15.14 5.61 -17.74
N ASP A 295 -15.56 4.38 -17.96
CA ASP A 295 -15.93 3.90 -19.28
C ASP A 295 -17.25 4.57 -19.73
N CYS A 296 -17.19 5.13 -20.94
CA CYS A 296 -18.24 5.89 -21.57
C CYS A 296 -19.14 5.04 -22.47
N ASN A 297 -18.72 3.82 -22.83
CA ASN A 297 -19.47 2.87 -23.63
C ASN A 297 -19.20 1.40 -23.23
N ASP A 298 -19.85 0.96 -22.15
CA ASP A 298 -19.82 -0.40 -21.56
C ASP A 298 -20.39 -1.53 -22.46
N HIS A 299 -20.45 -1.31 -23.77
CA HIS A 299 -20.90 -2.30 -24.77
C HIS A 299 -19.88 -2.48 -25.90
N ASP A 300 -18.78 -1.72 -25.90
CA ASP A 300 -17.76 -1.75 -26.92
C ASP A 300 -16.35 -1.75 -26.28
N PRO A 301 -15.65 -2.90 -26.26
CA PRO A 301 -14.37 -3.02 -25.58
C PRO A 301 -13.23 -2.26 -26.28
N ALA A 302 -13.50 -1.58 -27.40
CA ALA A 302 -12.57 -0.66 -28.05
C ALA A 302 -12.66 0.78 -27.51
N ILE A 303 -13.71 1.12 -26.74
CA ILE A 303 -13.98 2.47 -26.24
C ILE A 303 -13.85 2.47 -24.72
N PHE A 304 -12.70 2.90 -24.21
CA PHE A 304 -12.42 2.93 -22.78
C PHE A 304 -11.33 3.95 -22.41
N PRO A 305 -11.29 4.39 -21.13
CA PRO A 305 -10.24 5.27 -20.63
C PRO A 305 -8.81 4.80 -20.97
N GLY A 306 -8.16 5.55 -21.86
CA GLY A 306 -6.79 5.26 -22.30
C GLY A 306 -6.69 4.34 -23.52
N ALA A 307 -7.78 4.08 -24.24
CA ALA A 307 -7.73 3.54 -25.60
C ALA A 307 -7.01 4.52 -26.55
N ASP A 308 -6.55 4.02 -27.69
CA ASP A 308 -6.02 4.87 -28.75
C ASP A 308 -7.20 5.59 -29.44
N ASP A 309 -7.24 6.91 -29.31
CA ASP A 309 -8.26 7.77 -29.93
C ASP A 309 -7.86 8.08 -31.38
N VAL A 310 -8.74 7.75 -32.33
CA VAL A 310 -8.46 7.85 -33.77
C VAL A 310 -8.82 9.25 -34.25
N PRO A 311 -7.83 10.10 -34.61
CA PRO A 311 -8.12 11.51 -34.76
C PRO A 311 -9.12 11.84 -35.88
N GLY A 312 -10.18 12.56 -35.54
CA GLY A 312 -11.13 13.12 -36.49
C GLY A 312 -12.16 12.13 -37.02
N ASN A 313 -12.35 10.99 -36.36
CA ASN A 313 -13.36 10.01 -36.74
C ASN A 313 -14.75 10.29 -36.09
N GLY A 314 -14.84 11.26 -35.19
CA GLY A 314 -16.05 11.66 -34.46
C GLY A 314 -16.41 10.78 -33.27
N ILE A 315 -15.53 9.86 -32.88
CA ILE A 315 -15.67 8.97 -31.72
C ILE A 315 -14.67 9.42 -30.64
N ASP A 316 -15.00 9.18 -29.38
CA ASP A 316 -14.14 9.45 -28.23
C ASP A 316 -13.75 8.10 -27.62
N GLU A 317 -12.82 7.39 -28.28
CA GLU A 317 -12.42 6.05 -27.83
C GLU A 317 -11.76 6.07 -26.45
N ASP A 318 -11.02 7.13 -26.11
CA ASP A 318 -10.31 7.22 -24.83
C ASP A 318 -11.15 7.79 -23.68
N CYS A 319 -12.44 8.07 -23.93
CA CYS A 319 -13.39 8.66 -23.00
C CYS A 319 -12.88 9.98 -22.36
N SER A 320 -12.09 10.78 -23.09
CA SER A 320 -11.59 12.08 -22.63
C SER A 320 -12.65 13.18 -22.67
N GLY A 321 -13.79 12.92 -23.31
CA GLY A 321 -14.92 13.83 -23.52
C GLY A 321 -14.88 14.54 -24.87
N LYS A 322 -13.97 14.15 -25.77
CA LYS A 322 -13.78 14.73 -27.11
C LYS A 322 -12.94 13.79 -27.98
N ASP A 323 -13.23 13.78 -29.28
CA ASP A 323 -12.40 13.13 -30.31
C ASP A 323 -11.00 13.76 -30.39
N ALA A 324 -9.99 12.93 -30.62
CA ALA A 324 -8.64 13.38 -30.88
C ALA A 324 -8.58 14.25 -32.13
N VAL A 325 -7.70 15.26 -32.09
CA VAL A 325 -7.47 16.14 -33.23
C VAL A 325 -6.22 15.66 -33.96
N GLU A 326 -6.32 15.52 -35.28
CA GLU A 326 -5.17 15.16 -36.10
C GLU A 326 -4.06 16.19 -35.91
N VAL A 327 -2.93 15.77 -35.33
CA VAL A 327 -1.76 16.62 -35.14
C VAL A 327 -0.94 16.56 -36.43
N VAL A 328 -1.15 17.55 -37.30
CA VAL A 328 -0.23 17.79 -38.41
C VAL A 328 1.06 18.35 -37.83
N LEU A 329 2.08 17.50 -37.72
CA LEU A 329 3.42 17.96 -37.37
C LEU A 329 3.97 18.74 -38.57
N ASP A 330 4.37 19.99 -38.33
CA ASP A 330 5.18 20.72 -39.29
C ASP A 330 6.41 19.85 -39.63
N GLU A 331 6.69 19.67 -40.92
CA GLU A 331 7.96 19.10 -41.32
C GLU A 331 9.09 19.89 -40.64
N PRO A 332 10.09 19.21 -40.04
CA PRO A 332 11.18 19.91 -39.39
C PRO A 332 11.83 20.87 -40.39
N LYS A 333 11.70 22.17 -40.12
CA LYS A 333 12.20 23.26 -40.99
C LYS A 333 13.72 23.27 -41.18
N VAL A 334 14.44 22.35 -40.53
CA VAL A 334 15.89 22.28 -40.55
C VAL A 334 16.30 21.25 -41.59
N GLU A 335 16.68 21.72 -42.77
CA GLU A 335 17.37 20.88 -43.75
C GLU A 335 18.74 20.46 -43.18
N ALA A 336 18.99 19.14 -43.15
CA ALA A 336 20.30 18.63 -42.80
C ALA A 336 21.34 19.17 -43.82
N PRO A 337 22.53 19.60 -43.37
CA PRO A 337 23.55 20.06 -44.29
C PRO A 337 23.92 18.95 -45.27
N LYS A 338 23.91 19.27 -46.57
CA LYS A 338 24.22 18.33 -47.66
C LYS A 338 25.56 17.62 -47.49
N ASP A 339 26.53 18.29 -46.87
CA ASP A 339 27.80 17.71 -46.45
C ASP A 339 28.02 17.89 -44.94
N ALA A 340 27.63 16.87 -44.18
CA ALA A 340 27.79 16.84 -42.74
C ALA A 340 29.27 16.91 -42.31
N LYS A 341 30.20 16.32 -43.08
CA LYS A 341 31.63 16.32 -42.72
C LYS A 341 32.23 17.72 -42.88
N ALA A 342 31.96 18.39 -44.00
CA ALA A 342 32.42 19.77 -44.21
C ALA A 342 31.77 20.72 -43.20
N PHE A 343 30.47 20.54 -42.91
CA PHE A 343 29.79 21.30 -41.88
C PHE A 343 30.47 21.12 -40.52
N ILE A 344 30.70 19.88 -40.08
CA ILE A 344 31.37 19.57 -38.81
C ILE A 344 32.78 20.18 -38.78
N ALA A 345 33.59 19.99 -39.83
CA ALA A 345 34.94 20.53 -39.93
C ALA A 345 34.96 22.07 -39.89
N SER A 346 33.92 22.74 -40.40
CA SER A 346 33.80 24.20 -40.34
C SER A 346 33.39 24.74 -38.97
N LYS A 347 32.83 23.90 -38.09
CA LYS A 347 32.25 24.31 -36.80
C LYS A 347 33.01 23.78 -35.59
N LEU A 348 33.73 22.68 -35.72
CA LEU A 348 34.43 22.03 -34.63
C LEU A 348 35.93 21.89 -34.95
N PRO A 349 36.80 22.04 -33.94
CA PRO A 349 38.22 21.73 -34.11
C PRO A 349 38.41 20.23 -34.41
N GLU A 350 39.55 19.87 -35.00
CA GLU A 350 39.87 18.49 -35.39
C GLU A 350 39.81 17.49 -34.23
N LYS A 351 40.16 17.95 -33.01
CA LYS A 351 40.07 17.17 -31.77
C LYS A 351 39.26 17.94 -30.72
N PRO A 352 37.92 17.88 -30.77
CA PRO A 352 37.09 18.59 -29.82
C PRO A 352 37.17 17.94 -28.44
N ASN A 353 37.11 18.76 -27.40
CA ASN A 353 36.85 18.27 -26.05
C ASN A 353 35.36 17.97 -25.92
N VAL A 354 35.02 16.85 -25.29
CA VAL A 354 33.63 16.48 -25.00
C VAL A 354 33.38 16.62 -23.51
N LEU A 355 32.37 17.43 -23.15
CA LEU A 355 31.94 17.60 -21.78
C LEU A 355 30.50 17.07 -21.62
N LEU A 356 30.33 16.04 -20.81
CA LEU A 356 29.02 15.51 -20.43
C LEU A 356 28.64 16.06 -19.06
N ILE A 357 27.59 16.89 -19.01
CA ILE A 357 27.01 17.41 -17.77
C ILE A 357 25.72 16.65 -17.50
N THR A 358 25.63 15.97 -16.36
CA THR A 358 24.40 15.33 -15.88
C THR A 358 23.98 15.97 -14.57
N ILE A 359 22.67 16.12 -14.36
CA ILE A 359 22.10 16.69 -13.14
C ILE A 359 21.11 15.65 -12.59
N ASP A 360 21.33 15.21 -11.35
CA ASP A 360 20.51 14.16 -10.76
C ASP A 360 19.10 14.69 -10.46
N THR A 361 18.09 13.90 -10.82
CA THR A 361 16.66 14.21 -10.61
C THR A 361 16.15 15.54 -11.21
N LEU A 362 16.81 16.04 -12.26
CA LEU A 362 16.38 17.27 -12.94
C LEU A 362 15.08 17.08 -13.72
N ARG A 363 14.09 17.93 -13.47
CA ARG A 363 12.85 17.99 -14.25
C ARG A 363 13.01 18.91 -15.46
N TRP A 364 12.24 18.65 -16.52
CA TRP A 364 12.34 19.35 -17.81
C TRP A 364 11.95 20.83 -17.77
N ASP A 365 11.18 21.26 -16.77
CA ASP A 365 10.54 22.57 -16.70
C ASP A 365 11.50 23.68 -16.25
N LEU A 366 12.57 23.87 -17.01
CA LEU A 366 13.52 24.96 -16.84
C LEU A 366 13.04 26.25 -17.51
N GLY A 367 13.76 27.35 -17.32
CA GLY A 367 13.41 28.66 -17.87
C GLY A 367 13.30 28.64 -19.40
N TYR A 368 14.26 28.02 -20.09
CA TYR A 368 14.19 27.83 -21.56
C TYR A 368 13.01 26.97 -22.02
N ALA A 369 12.44 26.17 -21.13
CA ALA A 369 11.29 25.30 -21.39
C ALA A 369 9.95 25.93 -20.96
N GLY A 370 9.94 27.24 -20.68
CA GLY A 370 8.73 28.00 -20.39
C GLY A 370 8.37 28.14 -18.91
N ASN A 371 9.23 27.73 -17.98
CA ASN A 371 8.95 27.92 -16.55
C ASN A 371 8.99 29.41 -16.15
N PRO A 372 7.89 29.98 -15.60
CA PRO A 372 7.81 31.42 -15.30
C PRO A 372 8.77 31.87 -14.20
N ARG A 373 9.29 30.95 -13.39
CA ARG A 373 10.17 31.27 -12.25
C ARG A 373 11.61 31.57 -12.64
N LYS A 374 12.02 31.33 -13.91
CA LYS A 374 13.37 31.61 -14.45
C LYS A 374 14.53 31.10 -13.54
N LEU A 375 14.41 29.87 -13.05
CA LEU A 375 15.30 29.28 -12.03
C LEU A 375 16.70 28.92 -12.55
N SER A 376 16.93 28.96 -13.87
CA SER A 376 18.05 28.28 -14.54
C SER A 376 18.84 29.18 -15.48
N ALA A 377 19.08 30.45 -15.12
CA ALA A 377 19.62 31.49 -16.00
C ALA A 377 20.88 31.08 -16.82
N ASN A 378 21.79 30.29 -16.26
CA ASN A 378 22.99 29.82 -16.99
C ASN A 378 22.66 28.70 -18.00
N LEU A 379 21.75 27.79 -17.65
CA LEU A 379 21.27 26.75 -18.58
C LEU A 379 20.41 27.38 -19.68
N ASP A 380 19.64 28.41 -19.37
CA ASP A 380 18.83 29.14 -20.35
C ASP A 380 19.73 29.84 -21.38
N LYS A 381 20.82 30.48 -20.94
CA LYS A 381 21.85 31.03 -21.83
C LYS A 381 22.56 29.97 -22.66
N LEU A 382 22.78 28.77 -22.11
CA LEU A 382 23.36 27.66 -22.85
C LEU A 382 22.41 27.16 -23.93
N ALA A 383 21.12 26.99 -23.60
CA ALA A 383 20.07 26.54 -24.51
C ALA A 383 19.94 27.45 -25.73
N GLN A 384 20.06 28.77 -25.57
CA GLN A 384 20.01 29.75 -26.67
C GLN A 384 21.06 29.54 -27.76
N ARG A 385 22.15 28.82 -27.46
CA ARG A 385 23.24 28.52 -28.39
C ARG A 385 23.47 27.02 -28.59
N SER A 386 22.47 26.21 -28.29
CA SER A 386 22.54 24.75 -28.37
C SER A 386 21.39 24.21 -29.21
N ALA A 387 21.56 22.98 -29.70
CA ALA A 387 20.42 22.19 -30.11
C ALA A 387 19.68 21.72 -28.85
N VAL A 388 18.42 22.13 -28.70
CA VAL A 388 17.57 21.71 -27.59
C VAL A 388 16.68 20.57 -28.06
N PHE A 389 16.71 19.46 -27.32
CA PHE A 389 15.83 18.32 -27.56
C PHE A 389 14.61 18.44 -26.65
N GLU A 390 13.48 18.85 -27.20
CA GLU A 390 12.22 19.02 -26.45
C GLU A 390 11.63 17.69 -25.99
N ASN A 391 11.86 16.63 -26.75
CA ASN A 391 11.39 15.27 -26.49
C ASN A 391 12.56 14.35 -26.08
N ALA A 392 13.27 14.71 -25.00
CA ALA A 392 14.37 13.91 -24.45
C ALA A 392 13.90 13.03 -23.28
N TYR A 393 14.14 11.72 -23.38
CA TYR A 393 13.68 10.74 -22.39
C TYR A 393 14.84 10.13 -21.60
N SER A 394 14.68 10.00 -20.28
CA SER A 394 15.59 9.20 -19.44
C SER A 394 15.34 7.71 -19.67
N MET A 395 16.39 6.89 -19.57
CA MET A 395 16.31 5.43 -19.72
C MET A 395 15.42 4.75 -18.67
N ALA A 396 15.25 5.40 -17.51
CA ALA A 396 14.34 4.98 -16.45
C ALA A 396 13.92 6.19 -15.62
N SER A 397 12.83 6.06 -14.86
CA SER A 397 12.41 7.01 -13.81
C SER A 397 13.25 6.88 -12.53
N TYR A 398 14.47 6.32 -12.63
CA TYR A 398 15.30 5.94 -11.50
C TYR A 398 16.80 6.09 -11.80
N THR A 399 17.51 6.90 -11.00
CA THR A 399 18.92 7.28 -11.20
C THR A 399 19.85 6.07 -11.39
N GLY A 400 19.75 5.07 -10.52
CA GLY A 400 20.60 3.86 -10.56
C GLY A 400 20.42 3.01 -11.81
N LYS A 401 19.29 3.15 -12.51
CA LYS A 401 18.99 2.49 -13.78
C LYS A 401 19.08 3.46 -14.97
N SER A 402 19.50 4.70 -14.76
CA SER A 402 19.65 5.70 -15.83
C SER A 402 21.12 6.00 -16.09
N VAL A 403 21.87 6.41 -15.07
CA VAL A 403 23.24 6.93 -15.23
C VAL A 403 24.21 5.85 -15.73
N GLY A 404 24.25 4.69 -15.09
CA GLY A 404 25.14 3.59 -15.51
C GLY A 404 24.85 3.13 -16.95
N PRO A 405 23.60 2.74 -17.27
CA PRO A 405 23.23 2.35 -18.64
C PRO A 405 23.49 3.43 -19.70
N LEU A 406 23.26 4.71 -19.38
CA LEU A 406 23.62 5.86 -20.24
C LEU A 406 25.12 5.86 -20.57
N LEU A 407 25.98 5.71 -19.55
CA LEU A 407 27.44 5.72 -19.73
C LEU A 407 27.96 4.45 -20.43
N ILE A 408 27.19 3.37 -20.46
CA ILE A 408 27.49 2.15 -21.23
C ILE A 408 26.97 2.29 -22.68
N GLY A 409 25.85 2.97 -22.87
CA GLY A 409 25.13 3.04 -24.15
C GLY A 409 24.26 1.80 -24.39
N LYS A 410 23.58 1.32 -23.35
CA LYS A 410 22.68 0.15 -23.38
C LYS A 410 21.41 0.42 -22.58
N TYR A 411 20.33 -0.29 -22.89
CA TYR A 411 19.14 -0.28 -22.04
C TYR A 411 19.44 -0.92 -20.67
N PRO A 412 18.72 -0.53 -19.60
CA PRO A 412 18.89 -1.14 -18.28
C PRO A 412 18.60 -2.66 -18.27
N SER A 413 17.81 -3.14 -19.24
CA SER A 413 17.54 -4.56 -19.49
C SER A 413 18.73 -5.33 -20.04
N GLU A 414 19.69 -4.64 -20.65
CA GLU A 414 20.87 -5.24 -21.29
C GLU A 414 22.14 -5.15 -20.43
N THR A 415 22.09 -4.40 -19.32
CA THR A 415 23.18 -4.29 -18.34
C THR A 415 23.12 -5.38 -17.29
N HIS A 416 24.26 -5.72 -16.69
CA HIS A 416 24.31 -6.70 -15.60
C HIS A 416 23.42 -6.27 -14.41
N ARG A 417 22.73 -7.23 -13.78
CA ARG A 417 21.78 -7.00 -12.68
C ARG A 417 22.27 -7.62 -11.38
N GLY A 418 22.80 -6.79 -10.49
CA GLY A 418 22.81 -7.08 -9.06
C GLY A 418 21.47 -6.65 -8.48
N TRP A 419 20.72 -7.54 -7.83
CA TRP A 419 19.39 -7.29 -7.26
C TRP A 419 19.32 -6.20 -6.16
N SER A 420 20.35 -5.36 -6.04
CA SER A 420 20.39 -4.17 -5.21
C SER A 420 19.64 -3.01 -5.84
N HIS A 421 19.29 -2.04 -4.99
CA HIS A 421 18.66 -0.79 -5.42
C HIS A 421 19.54 -0.10 -6.49
N PHE A 422 20.80 0.23 -6.16
CA PHE A 422 21.79 0.69 -7.14
C PHE A 422 22.61 -0.47 -7.67
N ASN A 423 22.74 -0.57 -9.01
CA ASN A 423 23.53 -1.61 -9.65
C ASN A 423 25.01 -1.46 -9.29
N ARG A 424 25.68 -2.60 -9.12
CA ARG A 424 27.12 -2.70 -9.26
C ARG A 424 27.44 -3.24 -10.64
N PHE A 425 28.33 -2.57 -11.34
CA PHE A 425 28.74 -2.91 -12.71
C PHE A 425 30.07 -3.66 -12.67
N THR A 426 30.11 -4.77 -13.42
CA THR A 426 31.26 -5.70 -13.48
C THR A 426 32.05 -5.46 -14.77
N LYS A 427 33.13 -6.22 -15.01
CA LYS A 427 33.94 -6.07 -16.22
C LYS A 427 33.19 -6.42 -17.51
N GLU A 428 32.05 -7.10 -17.42
CA GLU A 428 31.16 -7.36 -18.56
C GLU A 428 30.50 -6.08 -19.09
N ASP A 429 30.35 -5.04 -18.27
CA ASP A 429 29.84 -3.73 -18.65
C ASP A 429 31.01 -2.80 -19.02
N THR A 430 31.15 -2.45 -20.30
CA THR A 430 32.20 -1.54 -20.78
C THR A 430 31.68 -0.11 -20.87
N PHE A 431 32.22 0.79 -20.05
CA PHE A 431 31.83 2.19 -20.03
C PHE A 431 32.42 3.00 -21.20
N VAL A 432 31.78 4.12 -21.54
CA VAL A 432 32.30 5.07 -22.54
C VAL A 432 33.66 5.65 -22.12
N ALA A 433 33.89 5.85 -20.82
CA ALA A 433 35.17 6.31 -20.31
C ALA A 433 36.29 5.29 -20.55
N GLU A 434 36.03 3.99 -20.31
CA GLU A 434 36.99 2.91 -20.61
C GLU A 434 37.35 2.88 -22.10
N ARG A 435 36.35 3.06 -22.99
CA ARG A 435 36.57 3.13 -24.44
C ARG A 435 37.39 4.37 -24.84
N ALA A 436 37.12 5.52 -24.23
CA ALA A 436 37.82 6.77 -24.49
C ALA A 436 39.28 6.72 -24.00
N SER A 437 39.51 6.23 -22.79
CA SER A 437 40.87 6.04 -22.23
C SER A 437 41.68 5.06 -23.09
N LYS A 438 41.08 3.95 -23.54
CA LYS A 438 41.73 3.02 -24.49
C LYS A 438 42.08 3.66 -25.84
N ALA A 439 41.32 4.66 -26.27
CA ALA A 439 41.60 5.45 -27.48
C ALA A 439 42.63 6.58 -27.25
N GLY A 440 43.22 6.69 -26.06
CA GLY A 440 44.21 7.72 -25.72
C GLY A 440 43.60 9.08 -25.39
N ILE A 441 42.29 9.14 -25.15
CA ILE A 441 41.61 10.37 -24.70
C ILE A 441 41.74 10.45 -23.19
N ARG A 442 42.27 11.56 -22.67
CA ARG A 442 42.29 11.83 -21.23
C ARG A 442 40.87 12.03 -20.73
N THR A 443 40.49 11.27 -19.71
CA THR A 443 39.15 11.24 -19.13
C THR A 443 39.19 11.77 -17.70
N ILE A 444 38.21 12.61 -17.36
CA ILE A 444 38.12 13.24 -16.03
C ILE A 444 36.68 13.10 -15.55
N ASN A 445 36.51 12.70 -14.29
CA ASN A 445 35.22 12.63 -13.64
C ASN A 445 35.15 13.56 -12.43
N VAL A 446 34.14 14.42 -12.40
CA VAL A 446 33.84 15.28 -11.24
C VAL A 446 32.41 15.01 -10.82
N GLN A 447 32.25 14.51 -9.60
CA GLN A 447 30.97 13.97 -9.11
C GLN A 447 30.68 14.38 -7.67
N GLY A 448 29.40 14.59 -7.36
CA GLY A 448 28.94 14.96 -6.01
C GLY A 448 28.23 13.84 -5.26
N HIS A 449 28.14 12.62 -5.82
CA HIS A 449 27.22 11.59 -5.32
C HIS A 449 27.85 10.21 -5.12
N TRP A 450 27.24 9.42 -4.24
CA TRP A 450 27.81 8.17 -3.71
C TRP A 450 27.77 6.97 -4.67
N TYR A 451 26.98 7.03 -5.75
CA TYR A 451 26.87 5.91 -6.71
C TYR A 451 28.04 5.80 -7.69
N PHE A 452 29.07 6.64 -7.54
CA PHE A 452 30.35 6.50 -8.22
C PHE A 452 31.50 6.11 -7.27
N LYS A 453 31.18 5.62 -6.08
CA LYS A 453 32.19 4.99 -5.21
C LYS A 453 32.86 3.83 -5.94
N ALA A 454 34.11 3.54 -5.58
CA ALA A 454 34.93 2.53 -6.26
C ALA A 454 34.26 1.14 -6.31
N ASP A 455 33.44 0.78 -5.32
CA ASP A 455 32.74 -0.50 -5.22
C ASP A 455 31.52 -0.65 -6.17
N THR A 456 31.13 0.43 -6.86
CA THR A 456 30.01 0.42 -7.82
C THR A 456 30.43 0.07 -9.24
N GLY A 457 31.71 0.24 -9.58
CA GLY A 457 32.25 0.02 -10.92
C GLY A 457 32.00 1.14 -11.93
N VAL A 458 31.19 2.16 -11.61
CA VAL A 458 30.85 3.27 -12.54
C VAL A 458 32.04 4.18 -12.83
N GLY A 459 32.96 4.32 -11.87
CA GLY A 459 34.16 5.16 -12.03
C GLY A 459 35.27 4.55 -12.91
N ARG A 460 35.05 3.38 -13.53
CA ARG A 460 36.08 2.72 -14.34
C ARG A 460 36.35 3.51 -15.62
N GLY A 461 37.63 3.56 -15.98
CA GLY A 461 38.10 4.21 -17.20
C GLY A 461 38.29 5.72 -17.12
N PHE A 462 38.10 6.33 -15.95
CA PHE A 462 38.48 7.72 -15.71
C PHE A 462 39.91 7.82 -15.18
N ASP A 463 40.70 8.75 -15.71
CA ASP A 463 42.11 8.96 -15.30
C ASP A 463 42.23 9.87 -14.07
N VAL A 464 41.23 10.72 -13.83
CA VAL A 464 41.16 11.72 -12.74
C VAL A 464 39.83 11.66 -12.04
#